data_AF-A0A2V9VAB8-F1
#
_entry.id   AF-A0A2V9VAB8-F1
#
_cell.length_a   1.000
_cell.length_b   1.000
_cell.length_c   1.000
_cell.angle_alpha   90.00
_cell.angle_beta   90.00
_cell.angle_gamma   90.00
#
_symmetry.space_group_name_H-M   'P 1'
#
loop_
_entity.id
_entity.type
_entity.pdbx_description
1 polymer ?
#
loop_
_entity_poly.entity_id
_entity_poly.type
_entity_poly.pdbx_seq_one_letter_code
_entity_poly.pdbx_strand_id
1 'polypeptide(L)'
;MSAGVQQAPLQFSATSSQLAVAYSVCRSITRSAAKNFYYAFLVLPRAKREALYAVYAFMRGCDDIADDPAVPLQERRNKLAERLARLHRAQAGESTDDAVLLALTDAQRKYRIPPELLDQLAFGTMMDVQDGEPWADAPAPHALAVQYRTFEDLYEYCYRVASIVGLVCIRVFGYHDPAAEP
;
A
#
# COMPACT_ATOMS: atom_id res chain seq x y z
N MET A 1 26.42 -39.96 -9.95
CA MET A 1 26.25 -38.58 -9.44
C MET A 1 25.26 -37.87 -10.36
N SER A 2 23.96 -37.99 -10.09
CA SER A 2 22.93 -37.30 -10.88
C SER A 2 22.79 -35.87 -10.36
N ALA A 3 23.16 -34.90 -11.19
CA ALA A 3 22.86 -33.49 -10.94
C ALA A 3 21.35 -33.31 -11.02
N GLY A 4 20.72 -33.03 -9.88
CA GLY A 4 19.32 -32.64 -9.82
C GLY A 4 19.14 -31.32 -10.55
N VAL A 5 18.29 -31.32 -11.58
CA VAL A 5 17.80 -30.10 -12.22
C VAL A 5 16.98 -29.37 -11.17
N GLN A 6 17.53 -28.31 -10.59
CA GLN A 6 16.78 -27.35 -9.79
C GLN A 6 15.79 -26.66 -10.73
N GLN A 7 14.53 -27.10 -10.70
CA GLN A 7 13.45 -26.40 -11.37
C GLN A 7 13.33 -25.02 -10.72
N ALA A 8 13.54 -23.96 -11.51
CA ALA A 8 13.23 -22.61 -11.08
C ALA A 8 11.76 -22.57 -10.62
N PRO A 9 11.44 -21.91 -9.49
CA PRO A 9 10.05 -21.84 -9.02
C PRO A 9 9.17 -21.22 -10.11
N LEU A 10 8.09 -21.90 -10.46
CA LEU A 10 7.10 -21.42 -11.42
C LEU A 10 6.49 -20.13 -10.88
N GLN A 11 6.84 -18.99 -11.48
CA GLN A 11 6.23 -17.71 -11.14
C GLN A 11 4.76 -17.72 -11.58
N PHE A 12 3.87 -17.37 -10.65
CA PHE A 12 2.45 -17.23 -10.96
C PHE A 12 2.24 -16.07 -11.94
N SER A 13 1.48 -16.32 -12.99
CA SER A 13 1.06 -15.32 -13.97
C SER A 13 -0.46 -15.34 -14.10
N ALA A 14 -1.10 -14.24 -13.72
CA ALA A 14 -2.55 -14.14 -13.81
C ALA A 14 -3.02 -13.94 -15.25
N THR A 15 -4.16 -14.57 -15.57
CA THR A 15 -4.82 -14.38 -16.86
C THR A 15 -5.43 -12.98 -16.97
N SER A 16 -5.65 -12.53 -18.21
CA SER A 16 -6.30 -11.24 -18.45
C SER A 16 -7.70 -11.12 -17.84
N SER A 17 -8.45 -12.23 -17.72
CA SER A 17 -9.77 -12.19 -17.08
C SER A 17 -9.66 -12.03 -15.56
N GLN A 18 -8.71 -12.72 -14.91
CA GLN A 18 -8.45 -12.55 -13.47
C GLN A 18 -8.02 -11.12 -13.16
N LEU A 19 -7.14 -10.54 -13.99
CA LEU A 19 -6.73 -9.14 -13.84
C LEU A 19 -7.90 -8.17 -14.04
N ALA A 20 -8.76 -8.41 -15.03
CA ALA A 20 -9.94 -7.58 -15.26
C ALA A 20 -10.90 -7.59 -14.05
N VAL A 21 -11.12 -8.75 -13.43
CA VAL A 21 -11.90 -8.88 -12.18
C VAL A 21 -11.20 -8.15 -11.03
N ALA A 22 -9.90 -8.36 -10.87
CA ALA A 22 -9.09 -7.75 -9.82
C ALA A 22 -9.15 -6.20 -9.85
N TYR A 23 -8.94 -5.60 -11.03
CA TYR A 23 -9.07 -4.15 -11.21
C TYR A 23 -10.51 -3.66 -11.03
N SER A 24 -11.53 -4.47 -11.36
CA SER A 24 -12.93 -4.12 -11.10
C SER A 24 -13.24 -4.02 -9.60
N VAL A 25 -12.71 -4.95 -8.79
CA VAL A 25 -12.80 -4.90 -7.32
C VAL A 25 -12.14 -3.63 -6.78
N CYS A 26 -10.91 -3.35 -7.21
CA CYS A 26 -10.18 -2.14 -6.80
C CYS A 26 -10.93 -0.85 -7.16
N ARG A 27 -11.53 -0.81 -8.36
CA ARG A 27 -12.37 0.30 -8.80
C ARG A 27 -13.61 0.46 -7.91
N SER A 28 -14.26 -0.64 -7.52
CA SER A 28 -15.44 -0.60 -6.65
C SER A 28 -15.10 0.00 -5.28
N ILE A 29 -14.01 -0.47 -4.66
CA ILE A 29 -13.49 0.05 -3.38
C ILE A 29 -13.15 1.54 -3.50
N THR A 30 -12.41 1.91 -4.56
CA THR A 30 -12.03 3.32 -4.75
C THR A 30 -13.24 4.20 -4.98
N ARG A 31 -14.24 3.73 -5.74
CA ARG A 31 -15.46 4.51 -6.00
C ARG A 31 -16.30 4.72 -4.73
N SER A 32 -16.38 3.73 -3.85
CA SER A 32 -17.17 3.85 -2.61
C SER A 32 -16.48 4.70 -1.54
N ALA A 33 -15.16 4.58 -1.41
CA ALA A 33 -14.39 5.25 -0.36
C ALA A 33 -13.80 6.61 -0.79
N ALA A 34 -13.35 6.75 -2.03
CA ALA A 34 -12.58 7.91 -2.50
C ALA A 34 -13.46 8.99 -3.13
N LYS A 35 -14.38 9.58 -2.35
CA LYS A 35 -15.41 10.51 -2.89
C LYS A 35 -14.84 11.67 -3.71
N ASN A 36 -13.67 12.21 -3.34
CA ASN A 36 -13.01 13.30 -4.07
C ASN A 36 -11.95 12.80 -5.06
N PHE A 37 -11.12 11.82 -4.67
CA PHE A 37 -10.02 11.31 -5.51
C PHE A 37 -10.50 10.50 -6.72
N TYR A 38 -11.62 9.78 -6.60
CA TYR A 38 -12.14 8.98 -7.71
C TYR A 38 -12.35 9.82 -8.97
N TYR A 39 -12.88 11.04 -8.83
CA TYR A 39 -13.10 11.95 -9.95
C TYR A 39 -11.80 12.49 -10.55
N ALA A 40 -10.77 12.73 -9.74
CA ALA A 40 -9.45 13.13 -10.22
C ALA A 40 -8.81 12.04 -11.11
N PHE A 41 -9.09 10.75 -10.84
CA PHE A 41 -8.56 9.66 -11.66
C PHE A 41 -9.31 9.46 -12.99
N LEU A 42 -10.55 9.96 -13.13
CA LEU A 42 -11.37 9.73 -14.34
C LEU A 42 -10.78 10.38 -15.60
N VAL A 43 -10.02 11.46 -15.45
CA VAL A 43 -9.37 12.16 -16.57
C VAL A 43 -8.11 11.45 -17.08
N LEU A 44 -7.65 10.41 -16.38
CA LEU A 44 -6.47 9.65 -16.78
C LEU A 44 -6.81 8.55 -17.81
N PRO A 45 -5.84 8.17 -18.65
CA PRO A 45 -5.94 6.98 -19.49
C PRO A 45 -6.31 5.74 -18.67
N ARG A 46 -7.12 4.85 -19.26
CA ARG A 46 -7.70 3.70 -18.56
C ARG A 46 -6.70 2.87 -17.77
N ALA A 47 -5.55 2.55 -18.36
CA ALA A 47 -4.52 1.76 -17.70
C ALA A 47 -3.93 2.44 -16.45
N LYS A 48 -3.75 3.76 -16.49
CA LYS A 48 -3.18 4.53 -15.36
C LYS A 48 -4.18 4.65 -14.22
N ARG A 49 -5.45 4.95 -14.52
CA ARG A 49 -6.49 4.97 -13.47
C ARG A 49 -6.71 3.61 -12.83
N GLU A 50 -6.64 2.51 -13.59
CA GLU A 50 -6.75 1.15 -13.05
C GLU A 50 -5.61 0.85 -12.06
N ALA A 51 -4.37 1.23 -12.39
CA ALA A 51 -3.25 1.14 -11.46
C ALA A 51 -3.46 1.97 -10.18
N LEU A 52 -3.94 3.21 -10.30
CA LEU A 52 -4.21 4.04 -9.12
C LEU A 52 -5.37 3.51 -8.27
N TYR A 53 -6.38 2.87 -8.87
CA TYR A 53 -7.42 2.18 -8.10
C TYR A 53 -6.84 1.04 -7.27
N ALA A 54 -5.87 0.29 -7.82
CA ALA A 54 -5.21 -0.79 -7.09
C ALA A 54 -4.38 -0.26 -5.92
N VAL A 55 -3.60 0.80 -6.14
CA VAL A 55 -2.82 1.49 -5.09
C VAL A 55 -3.76 2.01 -3.99
N TYR A 56 -4.81 2.72 -4.38
CA TYR A 56 -5.78 3.26 -3.42
C TYR A 56 -6.49 2.15 -2.63
N ALA A 57 -6.96 1.09 -3.30
CA ALA A 57 -7.63 -0.02 -2.63
C ALA A 57 -6.71 -0.76 -1.65
N PHE A 58 -5.41 -0.85 -1.96
CA PHE A 58 -4.42 -1.41 -1.04
C PHE A 58 -4.30 -0.57 0.22
N MET A 59 -4.03 0.74 0.06
CA MET A 59 -3.92 1.70 1.16
C MET A 59 -5.18 1.73 2.00
N ARG A 60 -6.35 1.82 1.37
CA ARG A 60 -7.64 1.84 2.06
C ARG A 60 -7.84 0.61 2.94
N GLY A 61 -7.44 -0.56 2.45
CA GLY A 61 -7.52 -1.78 3.26
C GLY A 61 -6.52 -1.82 4.42
N CYS A 62 -5.39 -1.09 4.34
CA CYS A 62 -4.52 -0.89 5.50
C CYS A 62 -5.18 0.08 6.50
N ASP A 63 -5.70 1.21 6.03
CA ASP A 63 -6.35 2.21 6.89
C ASP A 63 -7.58 1.63 7.58
N ASP A 64 -8.42 0.85 6.88
CA ASP A 64 -9.57 0.17 7.46
C ASP A 64 -9.16 -0.78 8.61
N ILE A 65 -7.97 -1.39 8.57
CA ILE A 65 -7.45 -2.21 9.66
C ILE A 65 -6.93 -1.33 10.80
N ALA A 66 -6.18 -0.27 10.49
CA ALA A 66 -5.60 0.61 11.50
C ALA A 66 -6.66 1.41 12.25
N ASP A 67 -7.70 1.87 11.58
CA ASP A 67 -8.72 2.76 12.14
C ASP A 67 -9.88 2.02 12.83
N ASP A 68 -9.96 0.69 12.76
CA ASP A 68 -11.08 -0.07 13.34
C ASP A 68 -11.04 -0.04 14.89
N PRO A 69 -11.93 0.73 15.56
CA PRO A 69 -11.90 0.84 17.01
C PRO A 69 -12.45 -0.41 17.71
N ALA A 70 -13.14 -1.31 16.98
CA ALA A 70 -13.68 -2.55 17.53
C ALA A 70 -12.61 -3.65 17.63
N VAL A 71 -11.47 -3.48 16.96
CA VAL A 71 -10.37 -4.45 16.95
C VAL A 71 -9.28 -4.00 17.93
N PRO A 72 -8.84 -4.86 18.87
CA PRO A 72 -7.75 -4.55 19.78
C PRO A 72 -6.47 -4.15 19.04
N LEU A 73 -5.71 -3.21 19.62
CA LEU A 73 -4.51 -2.64 19.00
C LEU A 73 -3.51 -3.71 18.53
N GLN A 74 -3.24 -4.72 19.36
CA GLN A 74 -2.34 -5.81 19.01
C GLN A 74 -2.85 -6.66 17.83
N GLU A 75 -4.17 -6.84 17.73
CA GLU A 75 -4.75 -7.58 16.61
C GLU A 75 -4.69 -6.77 15.30
N ARG A 76 -4.88 -5.44 15.36
CA ARG A 76 -4.66 -4.55 14.21
C ARG A 76 -3.22 -4.64 13.70
N ARG A 77 -2.23 -4.62 14.60
CA ARG A 77 -0.80 -4.82 14.26
C ARG A 77 -0.57 -6.15 13.54
N ASN A 78 -1.10 -7.24 14.08
CA ASN A 78 -0.93 -8.57 13.50
C ASN A 78 -1.55 -8.65 12.08
N LYS A 79 -2.75 -8.07 11.89
CA LYS A 79 -3.42 -8.00 10.58
C LYS A 79 -2.61 -7.19 9.55
N LEU A 80 -2.05 -6.05 9.94
CA LEU A 80 -1.19 -5.24 9.06
C LEU A 80 0.10 -5.99 8.70
N ALA A 81 0.74 -6.65 9.67
CA ALA A 81 1.94 -7.46 9.43
C ALA A 81 1.67 -8.63 8.49
N GLU A 82 0.54 -9.33 8.66
CA GLU A 82 0.10 -10.39 7.76
C GLU A 82 -0.15 -9.85 6.35
N ARG A 83 -0.81 -8.69 6.23
CA ARG A 83 -1.07 -8.03 4.94
C ARG A 83 0.23 -7.68 4.22
N LEU A 84 1.23 -7.17 4.92
CA LEU A 84 2.55 -6.89 4.37
C LEU A 84 3.25 -8.18 3.91
N ALA A 85 3.21 -9.23 4.72
CA ALA A 85 3.77 -10.53 4.33
C ALA A 85 3.07 -11.11 3.09
N ARG A 86 1.74 -10.93 2.95
CA ARG A 86 1.00 -11.32 1.73
C ARG A 86 1.43 -10.51 0.51
N LEU A 87 1.67 -9.21 0.67
CA LEU A 87 2.23 -8.36 -0.40
C LEU A 87 3.60 -8.89 -0.85
N HIS A 88 4.51 -9.18 0.08
CA HIS A 88 5.85 -9.70 -0.24
C HIS A 88 5.80 -11.03 -0.99
N ARG A 89 4.93 -11.96 -0.57
CA ARG A 89 4.72 -13.22 -1.30
C ARG A 89 4.20 -12.99 -2.72
N ALA A 90 3.22 -12.10 -2.89
CA ALA A 90 2.69 -11.75 -4.21
C ALA A 90 3.74 -11.05 -5.10
N GLN A 91 4.62 -10.23 -4.53
CA GLN A 91 5.75 -9.61 -5.23
C GLN A 91 6.80 -10.63 -5.64
N ALA A 92 7.05 -11.65 -4.81
CA ALA A 92 7.93 -12.78 -5.13
C ALA A 92 7.36 -13.73 -6.20
N GLY A 93 6.13 -13.50 -6.67
CA GLY A 93 5.49 -14.28 -7.71
C GLY A 93 4.72 -15.50 -7.21
N GLU A 94 4.42 -15.56 -5.91
CA GLU A 94 3.48 -16.54 -5.38
C GLU A 94 2.04 -16.20 -5.80
N SER A 95 1.19 -17.22 -5.94
CA SER A 95 -0.22 -17.00 -6.24
C SER A 95 -0.93 -16.31 -5.06
N THR A 96 -1.90 -15.47 -5.38
CA THR A 96 -2.75 -14.82 -4.39
C THR A 96 -4.21 -14.91 -4.80
N ASP A 97 -5.08 -15.12 -3.83
CA ASP A 97 -6.54 -15.05 -3.94
C ASP A 97 -7.07 -13.62 -3.70
N ASP A 98 -6.19 -12.70 -3.28
CA ASP A 98 -6.53 -11.31 -3.03
C ASP A 98 -6.57 -10.51 -4.34
N ALA A 99 -7.78 -10.12 -4.75
CA ALA A 99 -7.98 -9.28 -5.92
C ALA A 99 -7.19 -7.96 -5.86
N VAL A 100 -7.02 -7.36 -4.68
CA VAL A 100 -6.28 -6.10 -4.53
C VAL A 100 -4.79 -6.33 -4.71
N LEU A 101 -4.21 -7.34 -4.05
CA LEU A 101 -2.79 -7.66 -4.22
C LEU A 101 -2.46 -8.12 -5.64
N LEU A 102 -3.39 -8.82 -6.29
CA LEU A 102 -3.21 -9.24 -7.67
C LEU A 102 -3.13 -8.05 -8.63
N ALA A 103 -4.08 -7.10 -8.53
CA ALA A 103 -4.07 -5.88 -9.32
C ALA A 103 -2.87 -4.98 -8.97
N LEU A 104 -2.52 -4.89 -7.69
CA LEU A 104 -1.41 -4.06 -7.22
C LEU A 104 -0.07 -4.54 -7.77
N THR A 105 0.22 -5.84 -7.69
CA THR A 105 1.48 -6.38 -8.20
C THR A 105 1.57 -6.35 -9.72
N ASP A 106 0.44 -6.47 -10.44
CA ASP A 106 0.38 -6.19 -11.88
C ASP A 106 0.73 -4.72 -12.20
N ALA A 107 0.09 -3.77 -11.51
CA ALA A 107 0.37 -2.35 -11.65
C ALA A 107 1.83 -2.01 -11.30
N GLN A 108 2.35 -2.59 -10.22
CA GLN A 108 3.73 -2.45 -9.78
C GLN A 108 4.71 -2.85 -10.89
N ARG A 109 4.54 -4.05 -11.46
CA ARG A 109 5.40 -4.53 -12.56
C ARG A 109 5.27 -3.66 -13.80
N LYS A 110 4.05 -3.29 -14.18
CA LYS A 110 3.75 -2.48 -15.36
C LYS A 110 4.34 -1.08 -15.32
N TYR A 111 4.26 -0.42 -14.17
CA TYR A 111 4.76 0.94 -13.97
C TYR A 111 6.14 0.98 -13.29
N ARG A 112 6.75 -0.19 -13.06
CA ARG A 112 8.04 -0.36 -12.39
C ARG A 112 8.10 0.35 -11.03
N ILE A 113 7.01 0.33 -10.26
CA ILE A 113 6.96 0.96 -8.94
C ILE A 113 7.94 0.19 -8.03
N PRO A 114 8.93 0.88 -7.41
CA PRO A 114 9.84 0.23 -6.46
C PRO A 114 9.04 -0.48 -5.35
N PRO A 115 9.31 -1.77 -5.05
CA PRO A 115 8.63 -2.51 -3.99
C PRO A 115 8.64 -1.77 -2.65
N GLU A 116 9.74 -1.09 -2.36
CA GLU A 116 9.98 -0.36 -1.11
C GLU A 116 8.99 0.78 -0.91
N LEU A 117 8.47 1.40 -1.99
CA LEU A 117 7.43 2.42 -1.86
C LEU A 117 6.11 1.80 -1.37
N LEU A 118 5.76 0.59 -1.82
CA LEU A 118 4.54 -0.08 -1.36
C LEU A 118 4.66 -0.54 0.10
N ASP A 119 5.86 -0.96 0.50
CA ASP A 119 6.17 -1.24 1.91
C ASP A 119 6.02 0.01 2.77
N GLN A 120 6.54 1.15 2.31
CA GLN A 120 6.43 2.42 3.03
C GLN A 120 4.99 2.91 3.18
N LEU A 121 4.11 2.65 2.20
CA LEU A 121 2.68 2.92 2.36
C LEU A 121 2.09 2.12 3.52
N ALA A 122 2.41 0.82 3.61
CA ALA A 122 1.94 -0.03 4.70
C ALA A 122 2.56 0.38 6.05
N PHE A 123 3.85 0.75 6.07
CA PHE A 123 4.54 1.21 7.27
C PHE A 123 3.96 2.53 7.80
N GLY A 124 3.58 3.46 6.91
CA GLY A 124 2.89 4.68 7.31
C GLY A 124 1.65 4.38 8.14
N THR A 125 0.77 3.50 7.64
CA THR A 125 -0.42 3.06 8.37
C THR A 125 -0.09 2.26 9.64
N MET A 126 1.03 1.53 9.68
CA MET A 126 1.48 0.86 10.92
C MET A 126 1.89 1.84 12.02
N MET A 127 2.29 3.08 11.70
CA MET A 127 2.60 4.10 12.70
C MET A 127 1.36 4.55 13.48
N ASP A 128 0.17 4.49 12.86
CA ASP A 128 -1.10 4.83 13.51
C ASP A 128 -1.54 3.80 14.57
N VAL A 129 -0.92 2.63 14.59
CA VAL A 129 -1.20 1.57 15.57
C VAL A 129 -0.01 1.31 16.50
N GLN A 130 0.84 2.31 16.78
CA GLN A 130 1.93 2.18 17.75
C GLN A 130 1.49 2.54 19.18
N ASP A 131 2.19 1.97 20.17
CA ASP A 131 2.03 2.36 21.56
C ASP A 131 2.78 3.68 21.72
N GLY A 132 2.04 4.78 21.90
CA GLY A 132 2.66 6.05 22.29
C GLY A 132 3.08 5.95 23.75
N GLU A 133 4.35 5.65 24.01
CA GLU A 133 4.91 5.74 25.36
C GLU A 133 4.93 7.22 25.78
N PRO A 134 4.20 7.62 26.84
CA PRO A 134 4.21 9.00 27.31
C PRO A 134 5.62 9.39 27.75
N TRP A 135 6.15 10.51 27.24
CA TRP A 135 7.38 11.10 27.79
C TRP A 135 7.05 12.05 28.93
N ALA A 136 8.01 12.28 29.84
CA ALA A 136 7.79 12.96 31.13
C ALA A 136 7.14 14.35 31.02
N ASP A 137 7.43 15.09 29.94
CA ASP A 137 6.92 16.43 29.67
C ASP A 137 5.88 16.45 28.53
N ALA A 138 5.28 15.30 28.20
CA ALA A 138 4.24 15.26 27.20
C ALA A 138 3.09 16.18 27.62
N PRO A 139 2.58 17.03 26.70
CA PRO A 139 1.45 17.88 27.00
C PRO A 139 0.26 17.02 27.46
N ALA A 140 -0.52 17.50 28.45
CA ALA A 140 -1.55 16.76 29.18
C ALA A 140 -2.37 15.82 28.26
N PRO A 141 -2.68 14.57 28.65
CA PRO A 141 -3.14 13.52 27.74
C PRO A 141 -4.17 14.04 26.75
N HIS A 142 -3.74 14.23 25.50
CA HIS A 142 -4.64 14.51 24.40
C HIS A 142 -5.39 13.20 24.14
N ALA A 143 -6.66 13.27 23.71
CA ALA A 143 -7.45 12.10 23.33
C ALA A 143 -6.91 11.35 22.08
N LEU A 144 -5.66 11.60 21.68
CA LEU A 144 -5.01 11.06 20.50
C LEU A 144 -4.25 9.79 20.87
N ALA A 145 -4.46 8.73 20.08
CA ALA A 145 -3.86 7.43 20.29
C ALA A 145 -2.34 7.40 20.02
N VAL A 146 -1.84 8.28 19.14
CA VAL A 146 -0.42 8.38 18.75
C VAL A 146 0.05 9.82 18.88
N GLN A 147 1.24 10.03 19.44
CA GLN A 147 1.86 11.34 19.62
C GLN A 147 3.32 11.31 19.17
N TYR A 148 3.75 12.37 18.48
CA TYR A 148 5.10 12.53 17.98
C TYR A 148 5.86 13.54 18.85
N ARG A 149 7.07 13.19 19.27
CA ARG A 149 7.85 13.99 20.23
C ARG A 149 8.49 15.20 19.57
N THR A 150 8.96 15.04 18.33
CA THR A 150 9.67 16.06 17.56
C THR A 150 8.97 16.34 16.24
N PHE A 151 9.32 17.46 15.61
CA PHE A 151 8.85 17.75 14.26
C PHE A 151 9.38 16.72 13.27
N GLU A 152 10.59 16.21 13.49
CA GLU A 152 11.23 15.17 12.69
C GLU A 152 10.43 13.87 12.71
N ASP A 153 9.92 13.45 13.87
CA ASP A 153 9.05 12.28 14.00
C ASP A 153 7.73 12.46 13.22
N LEU A 154 7.12 13.65 13.34
CA LEU A 154 5.91 14.01 12.59
C LEU A 154 6.18 14.08 11.07
N TYR A 155 7.34 14.61 10.69
CA TYR A 155 7.75 14.69 9.29
C TYR A 155 7.91 13.29 8.70
N GLU A 156 8.54 12.36 9.40
CA GLU A 156 8.65 10.97 8.94
C GLU A 156 7.28 10.33 8.72
N TYR A 157 6.35 10.54 9.67
CA TYR A 157 4.96 10.10 9.52
C TYR A 157 4.32 10.67 8.25
N CYS A 158 4.30 12.00 8.11
CA CYS A 158 3.73 12.68 6.94
C CYS A 158 4.39 12.25 5.63
N TYR A 159 5.70 12.00 5.64
CA TYR A 159 6.43 11.51 4.48
C TYR A 159 5.88 10.14 4.04
N ARG A 160 5.69 9.21 4.97
CA ARG A 160 5.18 7.86 4.67
C ARG A 160 3.72 7.87 4.25
N VAL A 161 2.84 8.60 4.95
CA VAL A 161 1.39 8.58 4.67
C VAL A 161 0.97 9.50 3.52
N ALA A 162 1.81 10.45 3.09
CA ALA A 162 1.48 11.39 2.01
C ALA A 162 2.53 11.44 0.88
N SER A 163 3.80 11.73 1.19
CA SER A 163 4.83 11.90 0.15
C SER A 163 5.06 10.62 -0.66
N ILE A 164 5.08 9.46 -0.01
CA ILE A 164 5.22 8.16 -0.69
C ILE A 164 4.08 7.90 -1.67
N VAL A 165 2.85 8.30 -1.34
CA VAL A 165 1.70 8.22 -2.26
C VAL A 165 2.00 9.02 -3.53
N GLY A 166 2.56 10.22 -3.38
CA GLY A 166 3.01 11.06 -4.48
C GLY A 166 4.08 10.38 -5.33
N LEU A 167 5.10 9.78 -4.69
CA LEU A 167 6.16 9.04 -5.39
C LEU A 167 5.61 7.85 -6.18
N VAL A 168 4.67 7.09 -5.62
CA VAL A 168 3.98 6.02 -6.36
C VAL A 168 3.18 6.59 -7.54
N CYS A 169 2.49 7.71 -7.35
CA CYS A 169 1.71 8.35 -8.41
C CYS A 169 2.59 8.81 -9.58
N ILE A 170 3.76 9.44 -9.34
CA ILE A 170 4.64 9.85 -10.44
C ILE A 170 5.20 8.65 -11.22
N ARG A 171 5.38 7.47 -10.60
CA ARG A 171 5.71 6.23 -11.34
C ARG A 171 4.59 5.82 -12.30
N VAL A 172 3.32 5.97 -11.89
CA VAL A 172 2.16 5.65 -12.74
C VAL A 172 1.95 6.70 -13.84
N PHE A 173 2.15 7.98 -13.50
CA PHE A 173 2.05 9.08 -14.47
C PHE A 173 3.19 9.06 -15.49
N GLY A 174 4.39 8.67 -15.07
CA GLY A 174 5.61 8.79 -15.84
C GLY A 174 6.17 10.22 -15.77
N TYR A 175 7.50 10.32 -15.79
CA TYR A 175 8.26 11.57 -15.78
C TYR A 175 9.51 11.40 -16.64
N HIS A 176 10.11 12.52 -17.04
CA HIS A 176 11.34 12.56 -17.85
C HIS A 176 12.52 13.18 -17.11
N ASP A 177 12.26 14.00 -16.09
CA ASP A 177 13.30 14.66 -15.29
C ASP A 177 13.69 13.74 -14.12
N PRO A 178 14.96 13.31 -14.00
CA PRO A 178 15.44 12.54 -12.86
C PRO A 178 15.23 13.25 -11.52
N ALA A 179 15.16 14.59 -11.48
CA ALA A 179 14.89 15.36 -10.27
C ALA A 179 13.44 15.21 -9.75
N ALA A 180 12.58 14.47 -10.47
CA ALA A 180 11.26 14.10 -9.98
C ALA A 180 11.31 13.05 -8.85
N GLU A 181 12.42 12.31 -8.71
CA GLU A 181 12.69 11.43 -7.59
C GLU A 181 13.70 12.10 -6.64
N PRO A 182 13.52 12.00 -5.30
CA PRO A 182 14.39 12.63 -4.31
C PRO A 182 15.79 11.99 -4.20
#